data_AF-A0A2N9I7V1-F1
#
_entry.id   AF-A0A2N9I7V1-F1
#
_cell.length_a   1.000
_cell.length_b   1.000
_cell.length_c   1.000
_cell.angle_alpha   90.00
_cell.angle_beta   90.00
_cell.angle_gamma   90.00
#
_symmetry.space_group_name_H-M   'P 1'
#
loop_
_entity.id
_entity.type
_entity.pdbx_description
1 polymer ?
#
loop_
_entity_poly.entity_id
_entity_poly.type
_entity_poly.pdbx_seq_one_letter_code
_entity_poly.pdbx_strand_id
1 'polypeptide(L)'
;MERQVAIIGAGISGLLACKYTLSKGFHPIVFEAKSSIGGVWRKTVETTNLQSPKPIYQFSDFPWPSSVKEEFPNQHQVFDYIQSYARHFDLLRHIKFNTKVLSIDYEGASEEEMQSWSMWGGIGEPFSSKGKWKVIVEDARSSSTEHL
;
A
#
# COMPACT_ATOMS: atom_id res chain seq x y z
N MET A 1 1.86 -17.67 -14.44
CA MET A 1 0.81 -16.89 -13.75
C MET A 1 1.43 -15.57 -13.36
N GLU A 2 0.84 -14.43 -13.72
CA GLU A 2 1.36 -13.14 -13.26
C GLU A 2 1.19 -13.05 -11.74
N ARG A 3 2.28 -12.80 -11.02
CA ARG A 3 2.28 -12.67 -9.56
C ARG A 3 1.79 -11.27 -9.14
N GLN A 4 0.55 -10.95 -9.50
CA GLN A 4 -0.06 -9.66 -9.19
C GLN A 4 -0.47 -9.57 -7.72
N VAL A 5 -0.23 -8.40 -7.10
CA VAL A 5 -0.57 -8.14 -5.70
C VAL A 5 -1.35 -6.84 -5.61
N ALA A 6 -2.59 -6.89 -5.14
CA ALA A 6 -3.34 -5.68 -4.82
C ALA A 6 -2.94 -5.16 -3.43
N ILE A 7 -2.65 -3.86 -3.33
CA ILE A 7 -2.35 -3.17 -2.08
C ILE A 7 -3.35 -2.03 -1.91
N ILE A 8 -3.94 -1.90 -0.72
CA ILE A 8 -4.98 -0.91 -0.46
C ILE A 8 -4.42 0.21 0.40
N GLY A 9 -4.40 1.41 -0.16
CA GLY A 9 -3.89 2.64 0.44
C GLY A 9 -2.42 2.91 0.13
N ALA A 10 -2.09 4.16 -0.18
CA ALA A 10 -0.73 4.67 -0.41
C ALA A 10 -0.20 5.51 0.77
N GLY A 11 -0.54 5.08 2.00
CA GLY A 11 0.15 5.52 3.22
C GLY A 11 1.52 4.87 3.38
N ILE A 12 2.18 5.10 4.52
CA ILE A 12 3.50 4.52 4.83
C ILE A 12 3.51 3.00 4.62
N SER A 13 2.53 2.28 5.18
CA SER A 13 2.46 0.82 5.08
C SER A 13 2.31 0.34 3.63
N GLY A 14 1.49 1.03 2.82
CA GLY A 14 1.29 0.67 1.41
C GLY A 14 2.53 0.90 0.56
N LEU A 15 3.27 1.98 0.80
CA LEU A 15 4.54 2.26 0.12
C LEU A 15 5.60 1.22 0.48
N LEU A 16 5.72 0.85 1.76
CA LEU A 16 6.63 -0.21 2.20
C LEU A 16 6.24 -1.57 1.60
N ALA A 17 4.96 -1.92 1.61
CA ALA A 17 4.46 -3.14 1.00
C ALA A 17 4.73 -3.19 -0.51
N CYS A 18 4.50 -2.07 -1.22
CA CYS A 18 4.77 -1.96 -2.66
C CYS A 18 6.26 -2.21 -2.96
N LYS A 19 7.16 -1.51 -2.27
CA LYS A 19 8.59 -1.71 -2.46
C LYS A 19 9.03 -3.14 -2.14
N TYR A 20 8.56 -3.69 -1.02
CA TYR A 20 8.95 -5.03 -0.61
C TYR A 20 8.46 -6.10 -1.59
N THR A 21 7.21 -6.00 -2.04
CA THR A 21 6.65 -6.93 -3.04
C THR A 21 7.39 -6.86 -4.38
N LEU A 22 7.75 -5.65 -4.84
CA LEU A 22 8.65 -5.47 -5.99
C LEU A 22 9.98 -6.20 -5.79
N SER A 23 10.61 -6.06 -4.61
CA SER A 23 11.89 -6.73 -4.30
C SER A 23 11.82 -8.27 -4.34
N LYS A 24 10.61 -8.83 -4.21
CA LYS A 24 10.35 -10.27 -4.27
C LYS A 24 9.91 -10.76 -5.65
N GLY A 25 9.94 -9.89 -6.67
CA GLY A 25 9.57 -10.21 -8.04
C GLY A 25 8.05 -10.33 -8.26
N PHE A 26 7.25 -9.70 -7.39
CA PHE A 26 5.80 -9.55 -7.60
C PHE A 26 5.50 -8.25 -8.35
N HIS A 27 4.30 -8.16 -8.91
CA HIS A 27 3.81 -6.98 -9.62
C HIS A 27 2.68 -6.32 -8.82
N PRO A 28 2.99 -5.37 -7.92
CA PRO A 28 1.97 -4.73 -7.12
C PRO A 28 1.19 -3.68 -7.90
N ILE A 29 -0.09 -3.57 -7.57
CA ILE A 29 -0.97 -2.46 -7.92
C ILE A 29 -1.49 -1.87 -6.61
N VAL A 30 -1.16 -0.61 -6.34
CA VAL A 30 -1.61 0.11 -5.15
C VAL A 30 -2.84 0.93 -5.52
N PHE A 31 -3.95 0.72 -4.81
CA PHE A 31 -5.17 1.53 -4.96
C PHE A 31 -5.21 2.59 -3.86
N GLU A 32 -5.23 3.87 -4.23
CA GLU A 32 -5.33 4.99 -3.30
C GLU A 32 -6.59 5.81 -3.60
N ALA A 33 -7.45 5.95 -2.60
CA ALA A 33 -8.73 6.65 -2.72
C ALA A 33 -8.58 8.16 -2.98
N LYS A 34 -7.42 8.74 -2.65
CA LYS A 34 -7.12 10.17 -2.81
C LYS A 34 -6.17 10.45 -3.96
N SER A 35 -5.95 11.72 -4.24
CA SER A 35 -5.04 12.20 -5.29
C SER A 35 -3.56 12.25 -4.87
N SER A 36 -3.23 11.79 -3.66
CA SER A 36 -1.89 11.90 -3.09
C SER A 36 -1.58 10.71 -2.19
N ILE A 37 -0.30 10.39 -2.09
CA ILE A 37 0.25 9.47 -1.08
C ILE A 37 0.24 10.11 0.31
N GLY A 38 0.76 9.37 1.30
CA GLY A 38 1.11 9.87 2.64
C GLY A 38 0.12 9.46 3.72
N GLY A 39 -1.09 9.05 3.34
CA GLY A 39 -2.10 8.54 4.26
C GLY A 39 -2.40 9.56 5.36
N VAL A 40 -2.22 9.15 6.62
CA VAL A 40 -2.47 10.00 7.79
C VAL A 40 -1.67 11.31 7.73
N TRP A 41 -0.40 11.27 7.33
CA TRP A 41 0.47 12.45 7.32
C TRP A 41 0.02 13.53 6.36
N ARG A 42 -0.76 13.21 5.32
CA ARG A 42 -1.33 14.22 4.44
C ARG A 42 -2.48 15.00 5.09
N LYS A 43 -3.19 14.37 6.03
CA LYS A 43 -4.39 14.89 6.71
C LYS A 43 -4.11 15.47 8.09
N THR A 44 -2.97 15.11 8.69
CA THR A 44 -2.54 15.58 10.00
C THR A 44 -2.44 17.10 10.04
N VAL A 45 -2.82 17.70 11.18
CA VAL A 45 -2.72 19.15 11.42
C VAL A 45 -1.28 19.61 11.32
N GLU A 46 -1.04 20.75 10.68
CA GLU A 46 0.30 21.26 10.35
C GLU A 46 1.20 21.45 11.58
N THR A 47 0.61 21.71 12.74
CA THR A 47 1.32 21.88 14.03
C THR A 47 1.71 20.57 14.71
N THR A 48 1.44 19.42 14.07
CA THR A 48 1.80 18.11 14.63
C THR A 48 3.27 17.80 14.36
N ASN A 49 3.95 17.31 15.38
CA ASN A 49 5.30 16.77 15.27
C ASN A 49 5.32 15.27 15.54
N LEU A 50 6.37 14.60 15.09
CA LEU A 50 6.66 13.24 15.54
C LEU A 50 6.76 13.21 17.07
N GLN A 51 6.15 12.19 17.69
CA GLN A 51 6.31 11.91 19.12
C GLN A 51 7.54 11.03 19.40
N SER A 52 8.20 10.55 18.34
CA SER A 52 9.37 9.70 18.38
C SER A 52 10.54 10.40 17.68
N PRO A 53 11.78 10.26 18.18
CA PRO A 53 12.94 10.82 17.50
C PRO A 53 13.05 10.31 16.07
N LYS A 54 13.47 11.18 15.15
CA LYS A 54 13.58 10.84 13.72
C LYS A 54 14.38 9.56 13.43
N PRO A 55 15.48 9.19 14.15
CA PRO A 55 16.24 7.99 13.82
C PRO A 55 15.43 6.71 14.01
N ILE A 56 14.50 6.67 14.97
CA ILE A 56 13.65 5.49 15.20
C ILE A 56 12.39 5.47 14.34
N TYR A 57 12.04 6.61 13.73
CA TYR A 57 10.98 6.71 12.72
C TYR A 57 11.49 6.49 11.28
N GLN A 58 12.81 6.40 11.11
CA GLN A 58 13.46 6.32 9.81
C GLN A 58 13.20 4.97 9.12
N PHE A 59 13.14 4.98 7.79
CA PHE A 59 13.16 3.73 7.03
C PHE A 59 14.58 3.17 7.06
N SER A 60 14.70 1.86 7.23
CA SER A 60 16.01 1.21 7.42
C SER A 60 16.99 1.42 6.27
N ASP A 61 16.49 1.71 5.06
CA ASP A 61 17.26 1.88 3.83
C ASP A 61 17.07 3.25 3.17
N PHE A 62 16.54 4.22 3.90
CA PHE A 62 16.39 5.59 3.42
C PHE A 62 16.56 6.58 4.56
N PRO A 63 17.74 7.22 4.70
CA PRO A 63 17.97 8.14 5.79
C PRO A 63 17.19 9.45 5.66
N TRP A 64 16.92 10.11 6.78
CA TRP A 64 16.43 11.48 6.76
C TRP A 64 17.41 12.40 6.02
N PRO A 65 16.93 13.36 5.21
CA PRO A 65 17.80 14.31 4.56
C PRO A 65 18.51 15.19 5.60
N SER A 66 19.77 15.52 5.35
CA SER A 66 20.60 16.31 6.26
C SER A 66 20.06 17.72 6.52
N SER A 67 19.12 18.20 5.69
CA SER A 67 18.40 19.47 5.86
C SER A 67 17.42 19.45 7.03
N VAL A 68 16.88 18.29 7.42
CA VAL A 68 15.99 18.15 8.58
C VAL A 68 16.85 18.07 9.84
N LYS A 69 16.94 19.18 10.58
CA LYS A 69 17.82 19.32 11.76
C LYS A 69 17.15 18.87 13.05
N GLU A 70 15.83 19.03 13.11
CA GLU A 70 14.97 18.74 14.25
C GLU A 70 15.07 17.26 14.66
N GLU A 71 15.00 16.99 15.96
CA GLU A 71 14.91 15.63 16.49
C GLU A 71 13.51 15.05 16.29
N PHE A 72 12.48 15.91 16.36
CA PHE A 72 11.06 15.57 16.21
C PHE A 72 10.46 16.34 15.01
N PRO A 73 10.66 15.86 13.78
CA PRO A 73 10.17 16.52 12.57
C PRO A 73 8.68 16.83 12.60
N ASN A 74 8.30 17.98 12.03
CA ASN A 74 6.91 18.37 11.91
C ASN A 74 6.20 17.62 10.76
N GLN A 75 4.88 17.77 10.67
CA GLN A 75 4.04 17.11 9.67
C GLN A 75 4.54 17.34 8.23
N HIS A 76 4.98 18.56 7.88
CA HIS A 76 5.47 18.87 6.54
C HIS A 76 6.76 18.09 6.22
N GLN A 77 7.71 18.09 7.16
CA GLN A 77 8.97 17.38 7.01
C GLN A 77 8.77 15.86 6.88
N VAL A 78 7.84 15.30 7.66
CA VAL A 78 7.48 13.88 7.55
C VAL A 78 6.83 13.60 6.20
N PHE A 79 5.92 14.45 5.75
CA PHE A 79 5.25 14.27 4.46
C PHE A 79 6.24 14.37 3.29
N ASP A 80 7.17 15.32 3.32
CA ASP A 80 8.23 15.46 2.31
C ASP A 80 9.20 14.27 2.30
N TYR A 81 9.51 13.73 3.47
CA TYR A 81 10.32 12.51 3.60
C TYR A 81 9.60 11.30 2.96
N ILE A 82 8.29 11.13 3.20
CA ILE A 82 7.48 10.07 2.56
C ILE A 82 7.42 10.26 1.04
N GLN A 83 7.25 11.49 0.55
CA GLN A 83 7.29 11.79 -0.88
C GLN A 83 8.65 11.50 -1.51
N SER A 84 9.73 11.85 -0.81
CA SER A 84 11.09 11.60 -1.26
C SER A 84 11.38 10.10 -1.36
N TYR A 85 10.93 9.33 -0.37
CA TYR A 85 11.02 7.86 -0.38
C TYR A 85 10.27 7.26 -1.58
N ALA A 86 9.02 7.66 -1.81
CA ALA A 86 8.21 7.13 -2.90
C ALA A 86 8.81 7.44 -4.29
N ARG A 87 9.40 8.62 -4.47
CA ARG A 87 10.12 8.99 -5.70
C ARG A 87 11.43 8.23 -5.86
N HIS A 88 12.22 8.14 -4.80
CA HIS A 88 13.54 7.48 -4.82
C HIS A 88 13.44 6.01 -5.25
N PHE A 89 12.42 5.29 -4.77
CA PHE A 89 12.19 3.89 -5.12
C PHE A 89 11.22 3.70 -6.31
N ASP A 90 10.90 4.77 -7.04
CA ASP A 90 9.99 4.76 -8.20
C ASP A 90 8.64 4.03 -7.94
N LEU A 91 8.05 4.29 -6.77
CA LEU A 91 6.83 3.61 -6.33
C LEU A 91 5.58 4.24 -6.93
N LEU A 92 5.62 5.52 -7.30
CA LEU A 92 4.45 6.28 -7.73
C LEU A 92 3.77 5.69 -8.97
N ARG A 93 4.53 5.10 -9.90
CA ARG A 93 4.00 4.44 -11.10
C ARG A 93 3.15 3.21 -10.82
N HIS A 94 3.26 2.64 -9.62
CA HIS A 94 2.49 1.47 -9.19
C HIS A 94 1.18 1.87 -8.49
N ILE A 95 0.88 3.17 -8.37
CA ILE A 95 -0.26 3.69 -7.62
C ILE A 95 -1.35 4.19 -8.58
N LYS A 96 -2.55 3.64 -8.44
CA LYS A 96 -3.79 4.16 -9.00
C LYS A 96 -4.43 5.12 -7.99
N PHE A 97 -4.22 6.42 -8.20
CA PHE A 97 -4.82 7.48 -7.40
C PHE A 97 -6.28 7.72 -7.77
N ASN A 98 -7.03 8.29 -6.82
CA ASN A 98 -8.47 8.51 -6.93
C ASN A 98 -9.23 7.20 -7.22
N THR A 99 -8.72 6.07 -6.76
CA THR A 99 -9.33 4.75 -6.96
C THR A 99 -9.60 4.14 -5.60
N LYS A 100 -10.85 4.27 -5.15
CA LYS A 100 -11.29 3.78 -3.86
C LYS A 100 -11.78 2.34 -3.99
N VAL A 101 -11.17 1.42 -3.26
CA VAL A 101 -11.68 0.05 -3.17
C VAL A 101 -12.97 0.04 -2.35
N LEU A 102 -14.03 -0.54 -2.91
CA LEU A 102 -15.36 -0.68 -2.31
C LEU A 102 -15.57 -2.08 -1.72
N SER A 103 -15.20 -3.13 -2.45
CA SER A 103 -15.25 -4.51 -1.99
C SER A 103 -14.12 -5.34 -2.57
N ILE A 104 -13.87 -6.47 -1.93
CA ILE A 104 -12.94 -7.49 -2.38
C ILE A 104 -13.66 -8.83 -2.20
N ASP A 105 -13.86 -9.53 -3.31
CA ASP A 105 -14.62 -10.77 -3.33
C ASP A 105 -13.70 -11.89 -3.83
N TYR A 106 -13.62 -12.98 -3.07
CA TYR A 106 -12.87 -14.15 -3.51
C TYR A 106 -13.73 -15.00 -4.44
N GLU A 107 -13.29 -15.12 -5.70
CA GLU A 107 -13.87 -16.04 -6.67
C GLU A 107 -12.99 -17.29 -6.73
N GLY A 108 -13.40 -18.35 -6.03
CA GLY A 108 -12.65 -19.61 -5.95
C GLY A 108 -13.44 -20.69 -5.20
N ALA A 109 -12.72 -21.48 -4.39
CA ALA A 109 -13.30 -22.51 -3.53
C ALA A 109 -14.42 -21.96 -2.64
N SER A 110 -15.49 -22.74 -2.45
CA SER A 110 -16.58 -22.38 -1.54
C SER A 110 -16.09 -22.41 -0.08
N GLU A 111 -16.85 -21.80 0.82
CA GLU A 111 -16.50 -21.82 2.24
C GLU A 111 -16.49 -23.24 2.80
N GLU A 112 -17.39 -24.11 2.35
CA GLU A 112 -17.42 -25.54 2.71
C GLU A 112 -16.17 -26.27 2.21
N GLU A 113 -15.73 -25.99 0.97
CA GLU A 113 -14.49 -26.54 0.43
C GLU A 113 -13.29 -26.05 1.25
N MET A 114 -13.22 -24.76 1.55
CA MET A 114 -12.14 -24.19 2.38
C MET A 114 -12.08 -24.82 3.77
N GLN A 115 -13.23 -25.07 4.40
CA GLN A 115 -13.31 -25.74 5.70
C GLN A 115 -12.87 -27.21 5.64
N SER A 116 -12.98 -27.86 4.48
CA SER A 116 -12.50 -29.23 4.27
C SER A 116 -10.98 -29.34 4.10
N TRP A 117 -10.28 -28.21 3.91
CA TRP A 117 -8.85 -28.20 3.66
C TRP A 117 -8.05 -28.60 4.90
N SER A 118 -7.28 -29.69 4.78
CA SER A 118 -6.29 -30.09 5.78
C SER A 118 -4.96 -29.33 5.66
N MET A 119 -4.75 -28.66 4.52
CA MET A 119 -3.52 -27.96 4.15
C MET A 119 -3.85 -26.56 3.62
N TRP A 120 -2.93 -25.60 3.75
CA TRP A 120 -3.12 -24.24 3.24
C TRP A 120 -3.52 -24.24 1.75
N GLY A 121 -4.58 -23.51 1.39
CA GLY A 121 -5.05 -23.42 0.01
C GLY A 121 -5.54 -24.74 -0.59
N GLY A 122 -5.79 -25.77 0.22
CA GLY A 122 -6.23 -27.11 -0.18
C GLY A 122 -5.14 -28.00 -0.78
N ILE A 123 -3.99 -27.45 -1.14
CA ILE A 123 -2.88 -28.16 -1.80
C ILE A 123 -1.54 -28.01 -1.06
N GLY A 124 -1.52 -27.30 0.07
CA GLY A 124 -0.30 -27.02 0.85
C GLY A 124 0.55 -25.89 0.29
N GLU A 125 0.13 -25.25 -0.81
CA GLU A 125 0.84 -24.15 -1.43
C GLU A 125 0.19 -22.80 -1.06
N PRO A 126 0.99 -21.75 -0.78
CA PRO A 126 0.48 -20.44 -0.39
C PRO A 126 -0.34 -19.74 -1.49
N PHE A 127 -0.16 -20.13 -2.75
CA PHE A 127 -0.84 -19.54 -3.90
C PHE A 127 -1.51 -20.63 -4.74
N SER A 128 -2.85 -20.65 -4.75
CA SER A 128 -3.62 -21.53 -5.62
C SER A 128 -3.86 -20.86 -6.97
N SER A 129 -3.76 -21.63 -8.05
CA SER A 129 -4.12 -21.19 -9.40
C SER A 129 -5.63 -21.05 -9.61
N LYS A 130 -6.44 -21.57 -8.69
CA LYS A 130 -7.90 -21.69 -8.82
C LYS A 130 -8.65 -20.47 -8.30
N GLY A 131 -8.04 -19.71 -7.39
CA GLY A 131 -8.67 -18.56 -6.75
C GLY A 131 -8.26 -17.25 -7.38
N LYS A 132 -9.22 -16.35 -7.57
CA LYS A 132 -8.98 -14.96 -7.95
C LYS A 132 -9.65 -14.03 -6.95
N TRP A 133 -9.04 -12.88 -6.74
CA TRP A 133 -9.67 -11.80 -5.98
C TRP A 133 -10.22 -10.80 -6.97
N LYS A 134 -11.53 -10.57 -6.91
CA LYS A 134 -12.21 -9.51 -7.64
C LYS A 134 -12.24 -8.27 -6.77
N VAL A 135 -11.79 -7.15 -7.31
CA VAL A 135 -11.73 -5.88 -6.60
C VAL A 135 -12.72 -4.93 -7.24
N ILE A 136 -13.73 -4.50 -6.48
CA ILE A 136 -14.66 -3.47 -6.93
C ILE A 136 -14.10 -2.13 -6.51
N VAL A 137 -13.92 -1.22 -7.46
CA VAL A 137 -13.36 0.11 -7.20
C VAL A 137 -14.27 1.21 -7.72
N GLU A 138 -14.18 2.37 -7.10
CA GLU A 138 -14.82 3.62 -7.51
C GLU A 138 -13.73 4.61 -7.94
N ASP A 139 -13.84 5.17 -9.16
CA ASP A 139 -13.06 6.35 -9.53
C ASP A 139 -13.67 7.58 -8.83
N ALA A 140 -12.95 8.12 -7.85
CA ALA A 140 -13.38 9.23 -7.03
C ALA A 140 -13.58 10.54 -7.81
N ARG A 141 -13.17 10.62 -9.09
CA ARG A 141 -13.37 11.80 -9.96
C ARG A 141 -14.66 11.71 -10.78
N SER A 142 -15.08 10.51 -11.16
CA SER A 142 -16.25 10.29 -12.02
C SER A 142 -17.41 9.59 -11.32
N SER A 143 -17.20 9.09 -10.09
CA SER A 143 -18.15 8.25 -9.36
C SER A 143 -18.61 7.02 -10.15
N SER A 144 -17.76 6.54 -11.06
CA SER A 144 -17.99 5.32 -11.82
C SER A 144 -17.36 4.13 -11.10
N THR A 145 -18.02 2.98 -11.22
CA THR A 145 -17.58 1.72 -10.61
C THR A 145 -16.94 0.83 -11.67
N GLU A 146 -15.78 0.27 -11.34
CA GLU A 146 -15.05 -0.69 -12.16
C GLU A 146 -14.86 -2.01 -11.40
N HIS A 147 -14.85 -3.13 -12.14
CA HIS A 147 -14.54 -4.45 -11.62
C HIS A 147 -13.17 -4.87 -12.14
N LEU A 148 -12.20 -5.02 -11.24
CA LEU A 148 -10.81 -5.38 -11.53
C LEU A 148 -10.47 -6.79 -11.04
#